data_AF-A0A1Y3WKI2-F1
#
_entry.id   AF-A0A1Y3WKI2-F1
#
_cell.length_a   1.000
_cell.length_b   1.000
_cell.length_c   1.000
_cell.angle_alpha   90.00
_cell.angle_beta   90.00
_cell.angle_gamma   90.00
#
_symmetry.space_group_name_H-M   'P 1'
#
loop_
_entity.id
_entity.type
_entity.pdbx_description
1 polymer ?
#
loop_
_entity_poly.entity_id
_entity_poly.type
_entity_poly.pdbx_seq_one_letter_code
_entity_poly.pdbx_strand_id
1 'polypeptide(L)'
;MAIIDLVRWAPQGDTTIYAWRFPETNLSTYTQLIVQESQEAILFSKGQIVGKFGPGKHTLNTENLPILRSLYGLPFGGKNPFTAEVWFVNKIQIYNIDWAIDRMTIHDADYNTQLPLTASGQYGLKIVDAEKFLIKAVGTKSRFTEDDLTSQFNGEFSTKTKSTILQYMLKHRIGFKQISAYLDSISEYLRNVMNPFWENLGLELTKFYVSLIEIDDSTADGRRVKEAIAQQSSMSITGHTWQQEQMFDVANNAIDGMSNGNGGLLGGLMAINMMGGMGGGNAAAGMMQPQYNQPTFGGNGQMPPQPGAGVGGDAQQQVRMVYCSNCSKKFPSNMKFCPHCGDPYNPCPNCGTDNDINAKRCISCGIPLQPETQKCPHCNAPLAPGSSFCGSCGKPVMSSDVCSRCGSPLPPSVKFCPKCGNRRS
;
A
#
# COMPACT_ATOMS: atom_id res chain seq x y z
N MET A 1 39.71 -27.69 43.30
CA MET A 1 38.86 -26.48 43.21
C MET A 1 39.61 -25.50 42.33
N ALA A 2 38.99 -25.01 41.26
CA ALA A 2 39.63 -23.98 40.43
C ALA A 2 39.82 -22.71 41.28
N ILE A 3 41.01 -22.13 41.23
CA ILE A 3 41.35 -20.90 41.98
C ILE A 3 40.76 -19.66 41.28
N ILE A 4 40.35 -19.81 40.02
CA ILE A 4 39.87 -18.76 39.13
C ILE A 4 38.72 -19.34 38.30
N ASP A 5 37.56 -18.70 38.34
CA ASP A 5 36.42 -19.09 37.49
C ASP A 5 36.61 -18.58 36.05
N LEU A 6 36.19 -19.38 35.07
CA LEU A 6 36.22 -19.03 33.66
C LEU A 6 34.79 -18.90 33.13
N VAL A 7 34.38 -17.66 32.84
CA VAL A 7 33.05 -17.36 32.30
C VAL A 7 33.19 -17.07 30.81
N ARG A 8 32.61 -17.94 29.99
CA ARG A 8 32.57 -17.79 28.53
C ARG A 8 31.29 -18.41 27.99
N TRP A 9 30.84 -17.91 26.84
CA TRP A 9 29.72 -18.49 26.14
C TRP A 9 30.02 -18.66 24.66
N ALA A 10 29.73 -19.85 24.16
CA ALA A 10 29.66 -20.14 22.74
C ALA A 10 28.26 -20.71 22.47
N PRO A 11 27.43 -20.07 21.62
CA PRO A 11 26.14 -20.61 21.27
C PRO A 11 26.30 -22.01 20.66
N GLN A 12 25.45 -22.95 21.07
CA GLN A 12 25.42 -24.33 20.60
C GLN A 12 24.03 -24.67 20.05
N GLY A 13 24.00 -25.40 18.95
CA GLY A 13 22.77 -25.82 18.25
C GLY A 13 22.38 -24.88 17.11
N ASP A 14 21.31 -25.26 16.41
CA ASP A 14 20.86 -24.59 15.19
C ASP A 14 19.93 -23.40 15.44
N THR A 15 19.41 -23.26 16.67
CA THR A 15 18.49 -22.18 17.04
C THR A 15 19.24 -20.92 17.43
N THR A 16 18.81 -19.78 16.90
CA THR A 16 19.48 -18.52 17.18
C THR A 16 19.21 -18.06 18.61
N ILE A 17 20.29 -17.83 19.37
CA ILE A 17 20.23 -17.31 20.74
C ILE A 17 20.68 -15.86 20.72
N TYR A 18 19.78 -14.96 21.13
CA TYR A 18 20.04 -13.53 21.22
C TYR A 18 20.64 -13.15 22.58
N ALA A 19 20.15 -13.77 23.66
CA ALA A 19 20.70 -13.56 24.99
C ALA A 19 20.72 -14.86 25.78
N TRP A 20 21.75 -15.02 26.60
CA TRP A 20 21.92 -16.17 27.46
C TRP A 20 22.53 -15.75 28.79
N ARG A 21 21.93 -16.21 29.89
CA ARG A 21 22.42 -16.00 31.24
C ARG A 21 23.35 -17.14 31.64
N PHE A 22 24.55 -16.79 32.09
CA PHE A 22 25.47 -17.76 32.67
C PHE A 22 24.84 -18.40 33.92
N PRO A 23 24.88 -19.74 34.06
CA PRO A 23 24.10 -20.44 35.07
C PRO A 23 24.61 -20.20 36.50
N GLU A 24 25.91 -19.97 36.68
CA GLU A 24 26.49 -19.75 38.00
C GLU A 24 26.41 -18.27 38.38
N THR A 25 25.88 -18.00 39.58
CA THR A 25 25.74 -16.64 40.11
C THR A 25 26.81 -16.30 41.14
N ASN A 26 27.51 -17.29 41.69
CA ASN A 26 28.52 -17.09 42.71
C ASN A 26 29.91 -17.10 42.09
N LEU A 27 30.34 -15.95 41.57
CA LEU A 27 31.62 -15.79 40.89
C LEU A 27 32.70 -15.36 41.88
N SER A 28 33.89 -15.96 41.78
CA SER A 28 35.05 -15.60 42.59
C SER A 28 35.66 -14.25 42.19
N THR A 29 36.30 -13.60 43.16
CA THR A 29 37.19 -12.46 42.89
C THR A 29 38.29 -12.93 41.92
N TYR A 30 38.53 -12.21 40.82
CA TYR A 30 39.43 -12.56 39.71
C TYR A 30 38.89 -13.52 38.64
N THR A 31 37.58 -13.77 38.63
CA THR A 31 36.91 -14.46 37.51
C THR A 31 37.36 -13.89 36.16
N GLN A 32 37.74 -14.78 35.24
CA GLN A 32 38.13 -14.44 33.88
C GLN A 32 36.89 -14.52 32.98
N LEU A 33 36.46 -13.37 32.48
CA LEU A 33 35.36 -13.24 31.54
C LEU A 33 35.93 -13.15 30.12
N ILE A 34 35.55 -14.10 29.25
CA ILE A 34 35.93 -14.08 27.83
C ILE A 34 34.69 -13.81 27.00
N VAL A 35 34.72 -12.71 26.25
CA VAL A 35 33.65 -12.26 25.36
C VAL A 35 34.12 -12.39 23.92
N GLN A 36 33.31 -12.99 23.04
CA GLN A 36 33.65 -13.13 21.62
C GLN A 36 33.46 -11.81 20.85
N GLU A 37 34.08 -11.70 19.67
CA GLU A 37 33.99 -10.52 18.78
C GLU A 37 32.56 -10.05 18.48
N SER A 38 31.64 -11.00 18.31
CA SER A 38 30.25 -10.71 18.00
C SER A 38 29.33 -10.72 19.23
N GLN A 39 29.88 -10.55 20.42
CA GLN A 39 29.16 -10.60 21.69
C GLN A 39 29.42 -9.38 22.55
N GLU A 40 28.50 -9.12 23.46
CA GLU A 40 28.65 -8.17 24.56
C GLU A 40 28.18 -8.85 25.83
N ALA A 41 28.96 -8.74 26.91
CA ALA A 41 28.60 -9.28 28.20
C ALA A 41 28.15 -8.16 29.15
N ILE A 42 27.00 -8.35 29.78
CA ILE A 42 26.41 -7.41 30.74
C ILE A 42 26.40 -8.08 32.11
N LEU A 43 26.99 -7.42 33.10
CA LEU A 43 27.04 -7.88 34.47
C LEU A 43 25.95 -7.22 35.28
N PHE A 44 25.10 -8.02 35.90
CA PHE A 44 24.10 -7.60 36.87
C PHE A 44 24.52 -7.99 38.27
N SER A 45 24.24 -7.13 39.24
CA SER A 45 24.39 -7.43 40.65
C SER A 45 23.24 -6.77 41.40
N LYS A 46 22.57 -7.53 42.28
CA LYS A 46 21.39 -7.07 43.04
C LYS A 46 20.29 -6.48 42.14
N GLY A 47 20.13 -7.02 40.93
CA GLY A 47 19.14 -6.56 39.95
C GLY A 47 19.50 -5.26 39.22
N GLN A 48 20.70 -4.71 39.39
CA GLN A 48 21.19 -3.53 38.68
C GLN A 48 22.37 -3.86 37.78
N ILE A 49 22.49 -3.15 36.67
CA ILE A 49 23.65 -3.26 35.78
C ILE A 49 24.85 -2.60 36.46
N VAL A 50 25.93 -3.36 36.56
CA VAL A 50 27.18 -2.89 37.19
C VAL A 50 28.33 -2.77 36.20
N GLY A 51 28.27 -3.45 35.05
CA GLY A 51 29.31 -3.35 34.03
C GLY A 51 28.88 -3.89 32.67
N LYS A 52 29.51 -3.35 31.61
CA LYS A 52 29.39 -3.80 30.23
C LYS A 52 30.77 -4.14 29.69
N PHE A 53 30.89 -5.28 29.04
CA PHE A 53 32.16 -5.81 28.56
C PHE A 53 32.02 -6.16 27.07
N GLY A 54 32.80 -5.48 26.24
CA GLY A 54 32.92 -5.81 24.82
C GLY A 54 33.83 -7.03 24.57
N PRO A 55 34.17 -7.32 23.31
CA PRO A 55 35.04 -8.43 22.94
C PRO A 55 36.38 -8.45 23.67
N GLY A 56 36.89 -9.65 23.92
CA GLY A 56 38.20 -9.89 24.52
C GLY A 56 38.14 -10.52 25.92
N LYS A 57 39.30 -10.51 26.58
CA LYS A 57 39.50 -11.09 27.91
C LYS A 57 39.44 -10.00 28.97
N HIS A 58 38.56 -10.18 29.95
CA HIS A 58 38.32 -9.25 31.05
C HIS A 58 38.53 -9.96 32.39
N THR A 59 39.10 -9.26 33.36
CA THR A 59 39.17 -9.75 34.74
C THR A 59 38.16 -9.02 35.59
N LEU A 60 37.23 -9.76 36.20
CA LEU A 60 36.27 -9.21 37.14
C LEU A 60 36.95 -9.03 38.51
N ASN A 61 37.29 -7.79 38.84
CA ASN A 61 37.86 -7.41 40.13
C ASN A 61 37.04 -6.30 40.81
N THR A 62 37.21 -6.19 42.12
CA THR A 62 36.62 -5.16 43.00
C THR A 62 37.04 -3.74 42.63
N GLU A 63 38.15 -3.59 41.90
CA GLU A 63 38.72 -2.28 41.54
C GLU A 63 38.09 -1.68 40.27
N ASN A 64 37.72 -2.50 39.29
CA ASN A 64 37.13 -2.06 38.01
C ASN A 64 35.62 -1.83 38.08
N LEU A 65 34.97 -2.16 39.20
CA LEU A 65 33.54 -2.00 39.42
C LEU A 65 33.30 -1.18 40.71
N PRO A 66 32.99 0.13 40.62
CA PRO A 66 32.93 1.05 41.77
C PRO A 66 32.01 0.60 42.91
N ILE A 67 30.91 -0.08 42.59
CA ILE A 67 29.93 -0.60 43.56
C ILE A 67 30.50 -1.76 44.38
N LEU A 68 31.52 -2.46 43.89
CA LEU A 68 32.15 -3.56 44.63
C LEU A 68 33.01 -3.06 45.80
N ARG A 69 33.42 -1.78 45.80
CA ARG A 69 34.23 -1.18 46.87
C ARG A 69 33.43 -0.85 48.14
N SER A 70 32.14 -0.51 48.01
CA SER A 70 31.33 -0.02 49.14
C SER A 70 30.85 -1.10 50.12
N LEU A 71 31.14 -2.38 49.84
CA LEU A 71 30.63 -3.53 50.58
C LEU A 71 31.73 -4.46 51.14
N TYR A 72 32.99 -4.05 51.02
CA TYR A 72 34.14 -4.75 51.62
C TYR A 72 34.08 -4.59 53.16
N GLY A 73 33.74 -5.65 53.90
CA GLY A 73 33.80 -5.67 55.38
C GLY A 73 32.57 -6.16 56.16
N LEU A 74 31.53 -6.72 55.52
CA LEU A 74 30.37 -7.24 56.25
C LEU A 74 30.53 -8.73 56.67
N PRO A 75 30.19 -9.11 57.92
CA PRO A 75 30.43 -10.45 58.45
C PRO A 75 29.30 -11.42 58.05
N PHE A 76 29.34 -11.97 56.83
CA PHE A 76 28.28 -12.82 56.28
C PHE A 76 28.57 -14.33 56.28
N GLY A 77 29.04 -14.87 57.41
CA GLY A 77 28.88 -16.30 57.74
C GLY A 77 29.40 -17.33 56.71
N GLY A 78 30.47 -17.03 55.96
CA GLY A 78 31.12 -17.98 55.05
C GLY A 78 30.44 -18.20 53.71
N LYS A 79 29.39 -17.42 53.36
CA LYS A 79 28.84 -17.37 52.00
C LYS A 79 29.34 -16.12 51.29
N ASN A 80 29.81 -16.27 50.07
CA ASN A 80 30.26 -15.16 49.25
C ASN A 80 29.03 -14.26 48.93
N PRO A 81 28.97 -13.00 49.40
CA PRO A 81 27.79 -12.15 49.24
C PRO A 81 27.64 -11.59 47.82
N PHE A 82 28.51 -11.98 46.90
CA PHE A 82 28.53 -11.54 45.51
C PHE A 82 27.75 -12.51 44.64
N THR A 83 26.43 -12.38 44.63
CA THR A 83 25.62 -12.95 43.55
C THR A 83 25.69 -12.00 42.36
N ALA A 84 26.48 -12.34 41.35
CA ALA A 84 26.59 -11.60 40.11
C ALA A 84 26.06 -12.46 38.96
N GLU A 85 25.20 -11.89 38.12
CA GLU A 85 24.65 -12.56 36.95
C GLU A 85 25.37 -12.02 35.72
N VAL A 86 25.99 -12.89 34.94
CA VAL A 86 26.61 -12.54 33.66
C VAL A 86 25.64 -12.91 32.54
N TRP A 87 25.25 -11.91 31.77
CA TRP A 87 24.47 -12.08 30.55
C TRP A 87 25.38 -11.91 29.35
N PHE A 88 25.33 -12.87 28.43
CA PHE A 88 25.92 -12.71 27.11
C PHE A 88 24.84 -12.36 26.10
N VAL A 89 25.07 -11.32 25.31
CA VAL A 89 24.21 -10.86 24.25
C VAL A 89 24.91 -11.04 22.92
N ASN A 90 24.25 -11.72 21.99
CA ASN A 90 24.76 -11.99 20.67
C ASN A 90 24.41 -10.83 19.72
N LYS A 91 25.42 -10.10 19.26
CA LYS A 91 25.26 -8.92 18.38
C LYS A 91 25.41 -9.25 16.89
N ILE A 92 25.41 -10.55 16.55
CA ILE A 92 25.38 -11.00 15.15
C ILE A 92 24.13 -10.40 14.47
N GLN A 93 24.34 -9.88 13.27
CA GLN A 93 23.25 -9.43 12.41
C GLN A 93 22.64 -10.63 11.71
N ILE A 94 21.35 -10.85 11.94
CA ILE A 94 20.58 -11.91 11.28
C ILE A 94 19.79 -11.27 10.15
N TYR A 95 19.90 -11.83 8.96
CA TYR A 95 19.34 -11.22 7.74
C TYR A 95 17.99 -11.81 7.31
N ASN A 96 17.64 -13.02 7.76
CA ASN A 96 16.59 -13.83 7.12
C ASN A 96 15.57 -14.35 8.15
N ILE A 97 14.99 -13.47 8.95
CA ILE A 97 13.86 -13.86 9.82
C ILE A 97 12.58 -13.79 8.97
N ASP A 98 11.94 -14.95 8.75
CA ASP A 98 10.69 -15.01 8.02
C ASP A 98 9.55 -14.37 8.84
N TRP A 99 8.66 -13.68 8.14
CA TRP A 99 7.41 -13.17 8.71
C TRP A 99 6.24 -13.40 7.77
N ALA A 100 5.08 -13.62 8.36
CA ALA A 100 3.81 -13.66 7.66
C ALA A 100 2.77 -13.01 8.55
N ILE A 101 1.89 -12.22 7.93
CA ILE A 101 0.70 -11.69 8.59
C ILE A 101 -0.53 -12.40 8.08
N ASP A 102 -1.42 -12.69 9.01
CA ASP A 102 -2.75 -13.20 8.73
C ASP A 102 -3.60 -12.17 7.98
N ARG A 103 -4.83 -12.56 7.66
CA ARG A 103 -5.77 -11.80 6.84
C ARG A 103 -5.82 -10.30 7.20
N MET A 104 -5.66 -9.48 6.17
CA MET A 104 -5.94 -8.05 6.17
C MET A 104 -6.92 -7.75 5.05
N THR A 105 -7.88 -6.87 5.29
CA THR A 105 -8.96 -6.67 4.32
C THR A 105 -8.95 -5.23 3.81
N ILE A 106 -9.00 -5.06 2.49
CA ILE A 106 -8.98 -3.74 1.83
C ILE A 106 -10.05 -3.66 0.76
N HIS A 107 -10.65 -2.48 0.61
CA HIS A 107 -11.43 -2.17 -0.58
C HIS A 107 -10.47 -1.81 -1.72
N ASP A 108 -10.28 -2.75 -2.64
CA ASP A 108 -9.29 -2.64 -3.71
C ASP A 108 -9.71 -1.66 -4.82
N ALA A 109 -8.73 -0.95 -5.38
CA ALA A 109 -8.95 0.06 -6.42
C ALA A 109 -9.20 -0.53 -7.82
N ASP A 110 -8.62 -1.70 -8.14
CA ASP A 110 -8.75 -2.33 -9.45
C ASP A 110 -10.05 -3.13 -9.58
N TYR A 111 -10.42 -3.84 -8.52
CA TYR A 111 -11.62 -4.69 -8.48
C TYR A 111 -12.84 -3.97 -7.90
N ASN A 112 -12.65 -2.81 -7.25
CA ASN A 112 -13.72 -2.04 -6.60
C ASN A 112 -14.59 -2.90 -5.67
N THR A 113 -13.93 -3.79 -4.92
CA THR A 113 -14.54 -4.72 -3.98
C THR A 113 -13.59 -5.00 -2.83
N GLN A 114 -14.09 -5.66 -1.80
CA GLN A 114 -13.31 -6.03 -0.63
C GLN A 114 -12.47 -7.28 -0.91
N LEU A 115 -11.14 -7.14 -0.89
CA LEU A 115 -10.20 -8.24 -1.05
C LEU A 115 -9.60 -8.65 0.31
N PRO A 116 -9.66 -9.94 0.67
CA PRO A 116 -8.90 -10.49 1.78
C PRO A 116 -7.47 -10.76 1.31
N LEU A 117 -6.52 -9.98 1.81
CA LEU A 117 -5.11 -10.12 1.48
C LEU A 117 -4.34 -10.77 2.64
N THR A 118 -3.25 -11.44 2.33
CA THR A 118 -2.17 -11.80 3.24
C THR A 118 -0.86 -11.23 2.72
N ALA A 119 0.13 -11.07 3.59
CA ALA A 119 1.47 -10.67 3.19
C ALA A 119 2.53 -11.46 3.95
N SER A 120 3.65 -11.69 3.31
CA SER A 120 4.79 -12.37 3.90
C SER A 120 6.10 -11.82 3.34
N GLY A 121 7.19 -12.11 4.05
CA GLY A 121 8.52 -11.79 3.58
C GLY A 121 9.58 -12.06 4.65
N GLN A 122 10.65 -11.28 4.62
CA GLN A 122 11.79 -11.45 5.50
C GLN A 122 12.24 -10.12 6.09
N TYR A 123 12.77 -10.15 7.31
CA TYR A 123 13.37 -8.98 7.94
C TYR A 123 14.66 -9.36 8.66
N GLY A 124 15.50 -8.36 8.89
CA GLY A 124 16.80 -8.52 9.52
C GLY A 124 16.92 -7.65 10.75
N LEU A 125 17.31 -8.25 11.87
CA LEU A 125 17.51 -7.58 13.15
C LEU A 125 18.96 -7.67 13.61
N LYS A 126 19.37 -6.62 14.32
CA LYS A 126 20.66 -6.57 15.00
C LYS A 126 20.48 -5.94 16.38
N ILE A 127 21.11 -6.51 17.39
CA ILE A 127 21.16 -5.89 18.71
C ILE A 127 22.23 -4.80 18.71
N VAL A 128 21.82 -3.56 18.97
CA VAL A 128 22.71 -2.41 19.07
C VAL A 128 22.97 -2.07 20.54
N ASP A 129 21.90 -2.04 21.35
CA ASP A 129 21.96 -1.75 22.79
C ASP A 129 21.57 -2.98 23.61
N ALA A 130 22.59 -3.71 24.07
CA ALA A 130 22.43 -4.92 24.86
C ALA A 130 21.73 -4.68 26.21
N GLU A 131 21.96 -3.53 26.85
CA GLU A 131 21.30 -3.20 28.12
C GLU A 131 19.80 -3.02 27.92
N LYS A 132 19.42 -2.15 26.97
CA LYS A 132 18.01 -1.88 26.67
C LYS A 132 17.30 -3.16 26.24
N PHE A 133 17.96 -3.98 25.41
CA PHE A 133 17.43 -5.27 24.98
C PHE A 133 17.16 -6.22 26.15
N LEU A 134 18.13 -6.40 27.07
CA LEU A 134 17.94 -7.27 28.23
C LEU A 134 16.80 -6.79 29.14
N ILE A 135 16.75 -5.49 29.43
CA ILE A 135 15.74 -4.92 30.33
C ILE A 135 14.34 -4.94 29.72
N LYS A 136 14.20 -4.58 28.44
CA LYS A 136 12.89 -4.37 27.79
C LYS A 136 12.33 -5.63 27.12
N ALA A 137 13.19 -6.47 26.53
CA ALA A 137 12.75 -7.63 25.76
C ALA A 137 12.90 -8.95 26.55
N VAL A 138 14.07 -9.20 27.15
CA VAL A 138 14.39 -10.52 27.73
C VAL A 138 13.73 -10.75 29.09
N GLY A 139 13.69 -9.73 29.95
CA GLY A 139 13.07 -9.82 31.27
C GLY A 139 13.82 -10.82 32.20
N THR A 140 13.10 -11.83 32.71
CA THR A 140 13.61 -12.78 33.73
C THR A 140 13.96 -14.17 33.19
N LYS A 141 13.89 -14.38 31.87
CA LYS A 141 14.26 -15.66 31.24
C LYS A 141 15.73 -15.98 31.47
N SER A 142 16.15 -17.24 31.31
CA SER A 142 17.57 -17.63 31.33
C SER A 142 18.21 -17.63 29.94
N ARG A 143 17.39 -17.74 28.89
CA ARG A 143 17.76 -17.73 27.48
C ARG A 143 16.66 -17.01 26.71
N PHE A 144 17.03 -16.25 25.69
CA PHE A 144 16.12 -15.58 24.77
C PHE A 144 16.47 -15.96 23.33
N THR A 145 15.49 -16.54 22.63
CA THR A 145 15.62 -17.13 21.30
C THR A 145 14.83 -16.37 20.24
N GLU A 146 14.97 -16.77 18.98
CA GLU A 146 14.16 -16.27 17.87
C GLU A 146 12.66 -16.56 18.01
N ASP A 147 12.29 -17.71 18.59
CA ASP A 147 10.90 -18.04 18.87
C ASP A 147 10.31 -17.12 19.95
N ASP A 148 11.10 -16.80 20.98
CA ASP A 148 10.71 -15.86 22.03
C ASP A 148 10.46 -14.47 21.46
N LEU A 149 11.35 -14.01 20.59
CA LEU A 149 11.22 -12.71 19.92
C LEU A 149 9.95 -12.65 19.07
N THR A 150 9.75 -13.67 18.24
CA THR A 150 8.61 -13.75 17.32
C THR A 150 7.30 -13.79 18.09
N SER A 151 7.18 -14.67 19.08
CA SER A 151 5.95 -14.83 19.87
C SER A 151 5.60 -13.60 20.70
N GLN A 152 6.58 -12.95 21.33
CA GLN A 152 6.37 -11.81 22.21
C GLN A 152 5.91 -10.55 21.46
N PHE A 153 6.44 -10.32 20.26
CA PHE A 153 6.20 -9.09 19.52
C PHE A 153 5.22 -9.24 18.34
N ASN A 154 4.72 -10.45 18.06
CA ASN A 154 3.84 -10.73 16.91
C ASN A 154 2.61 -9.82 16.85
N GLY A 155 1.94 -9.57 17.99
CA GLY A 155 0.70 -8.78 18.01
C GLY A 155 0.89 -7.34 17.52
N GLU A 156 1.88 -6.63 18.08
CA GLU A 156 2.21 -5.26 17.67
C GLU A 156 2.81 -5.22 16.26
N PHE A 157 3.72 -6.14 15.97
CA PHE A 157 4.33 -6.28 14.64
C PHE A 157 3.27 -6.48 13.54
N SER A 158 2.37 -7.45 13.71
CA SER A 158 1.32 -7.77 12.74
C SER A 158 0.36 -6.59 12.56
N THR A 159 -0.11 -6.00 13.66
CA THR A 159 -1.03 -4.85 13.62
C THR A 159 -0.43 -3.67 12.85
N LYS A 160 0.84 -3.35 13.14
CA LYS A 160 1.52 -2.21 12.54
C LYS A 160 1.90 -2.46 11.09
N THR A 161 2.31 -3.69 10.75
CA THR A 161 2.58 -4.09 9.36
C THR A 161 1.32 -4.03 8.51
N LYS A 162 0.21 -4.63 8.97
CA LYS A 162 -1.11 -4.56 8.30
C LYS A 162 -1.52 -3.13 8.01
N SER A 163 -1.61 -2.30 9.04
CA SER A 163 -2.05 -0.92 8.90
C SER A 163 -1.15 -0.11 7.97
N THR A 164 0.17 -0.31 8.03
CA THR A 164 1.13 0.40 7.18
C THR A 164 1.01 0.00 5.71
N ILE A 165 0.87 -1.30 5.39
CA ILE A 165 0.66 -1.77 4.01
C ILE A 165 -0.63 -1.17 3.44
N LEU A 166 -1.74 -1.29 4.18
CA LEU A 166 -3.04 -0.81 3.72
C LEU A 166 -3.04 0.72 3.53
N GLN A 167 -2.43 1.47 4.45
CA GLN A 167 -2.28 2.92 4.32
C GLN A 167 -1.46 3.29 3.08
N TYR A 168 -0.38 2.57 2.79
CA TYR A 168 0.43 2.79 1.61
C TYR A 168 -0.39 2.57 0.33
N MET A 169 -1.11 1.45 0.24
CA MET A 169 -1.99 1.15 -0.89
C MET A 169 -3.05 2.24 -1.11
N LEU A 170 -3.76 2.65 -0.04
CA LEU A 170 -4.82 3.65 -0.12
C LEU A 170 -4.28 5.04 -0.51
N LYS A 171 -3.18 5.47 0.11
CA LYS A 171 -2.56 6.77 -0.15
C LYS A 171 -2.07 6.91 -1.59
N HIS A 172 -1.46 5.84 -2.12
CA HIS A 172 -0.91 5.82 -3.46
C HIS A 172 -1.90 5.31 -4.52
N ARG A 173 -3.13 4.95 -4.11
CA ARG A 173 -4.17 4.34 -4.96
C ARG A 173 -3.65 3.13 -5.75
N ILE A 174 -2.85 2.30 -5.09
CA ILE A 174 -2.28 1.08 -5.67
C ILE A 174 -3.34 -0.02 -5.56
N GLY A 175 -3.78 -0.54 -6.71
CA GLY A 175 -4.63 -1.72 -6.77
C GLY A 175 -3.82 -3.02 -6.77
N PHE A 176 -4.49 -4.11 -6.44
CA PHE A 176 -3.90 -5.44 -6.30
C PHE A 176 -3.19 -5.93 -7.58
N LYS A 177 -3.66 -5.56 -8.77
CA LYS A 177 -3.04 -6.03 -10.04
C LYS A 177 -1.63 -5.47 -10.25
N GLN A 178 -1.31 -4.36 -9.59
CA GLN A 178 -0.02 -3.68 -9.75
C GLN A 178 0.84 -3.75 -8.49
N ILE A 179 0.31 -4.30 -7.39
CA ILE A 179 0.97 -4.24 -6.08
C ILE A 179 2.37 -4.90 -6.07
N SER A 180 2.57 -5.94 -6.89
CA SER A 180 3.86 -6.61 -7.05
C SER A 180 4.97 -5.67 -7.51
N ALA A 181 4.65 -4.63 -8.30
CA ALA A 181 5.61 -3.62 -8.75
C ALA A 181 6.04 -2.64 -7.64
N TYR A 182 5.31 -2.61 -6.52
CA TYR A 182 5.54 -1.69 -5.41
C TYR A 182 6.05 -2.38 -4.15
N LEU A 183 6.35 -3.69 -4.19
CA LEU A 183 6.81 -4.44 -3.02
C LEU A 183 8.07 -3.84 -2.39
N ASP A 184 9.02 -3.38 -3.20
CA ASP A 184 10.25 -2.73 -2.71
C ASP A 184 9.96 -1.39 -2.02
N SER A 185 9.14 -0.54 -2.65
CA SER A 185 8.73 0.74 -2.05
C SER A 185 7.93 0.56 -0.75
N ILE A 186 7.07 -0.46 -0.68
CA ILE A 186 6.35 -0.84 0.53
C ILE A 186 7.33 -1.33 1.60
N SER A 187 8.33 -2.12 1.20
CA SER A 187 9.38 -2.66 2.07
C SER A 187 10.19 -1.54 2.73
N GLU A 188 10.64 -0.56 1.96
CA GLU A 188 11.35 0.61 2.48
C GLU A 188 10.49 1.45 3.42
N TYR A 189 9.23 1.68 3.05
CA TYR A 189 8.28 2.44 3.88
C TYR A 189 8.02 1.73 5.22
N LEU A 190 7.76 0.42 5.19
CA LEU A 190 7.61 -0.42 6.38
C LEU A 190 8.85 -0.39 7.25
N ARG A 191 10.05 -0.54 6.67
CA ARG A 191 11.32 -0.47 7.41
C ARG A 191 11.40 0.82 8.21
N ASN A 192 11.18 1.96 7.55
CA ASN A 192 11.28 3.28 8.20
C ASN A 192 10.22 3.47 9.30
N VAL A 193 8.99 3.02 9.04
CA VAL A 193 7.89 3.10 10.03
C VAL A 193 8.15 2.17 11.21
N MET A 194 8.68 0.97 10.99
CA MET A 194 8.89 -0.07 12.01
C MET A 194 10.19 0.11 12.80
N ASN A 195 11.21 0.78 12.26
CA ASN A 195 12.50 0.92 12.93
C ASN A 195 12.40 1.53 14.35
N PRO A 196 11.63 2.61 14.60
CA PRO A 196 11.49 3.18 15.95
C PRO A 196 10.93 2.20 17.00
N PHE A 197 10.08 1.26 16.57
CA PHE A 197 9.54 0.21 17.45
C PHE A 197 10.67 -0.70 17.94
N TRP A 198 11.56 -1.13 17.04
CA TRP A 198 12.70 -1.96 17.37
C TRP A 198 13.77 -1.20 18.17
N GLU A 199 14.03 0.07 17.84
CA GLU A 199 15.00 0.91 18.56
C GLU A 199 14.63 1.12 20.04
N ASN A 200 13.33 1.17 20.34
CA ASN A 200 12.84 1.23 21.72
C ASN A 200 13.15 -0.06 22.52
N LEU A 201 13.41 -1.17 21.83
CA LEU A 201 13.82 -2.45 22.39
C LEU A 201 15.34 -2.67 22.33
N GLY A 202 16.13 -1.69 21.85
CA GLY A 202 17.59 -1.82 21.69
C GLY A 202 18.01 -2.60 20.44
N LEU A 203 17.08 -2.81 19.52
CA LEU A 203 17.25 -3.51 18.26
C LEU A 203 17.25 -2.51 17.09
N GLU A 204 17.99 -2.83 16.04
CA GLU A 204 17.96 -2.09 14.77
C GLU A 204 17.30 -2.96 13.70
N LEU A 205 16.32 -2.40 12.99
CA LEU A 205 15.71 -3.03 11.84
C LEU A 205 16.54 -2.75 10.58
N THR A 206 17.53 -3.60 10.35
CA THR A 206 18.51 -3.41 9.28
C THR A 206 17.90 -3.56 7.89
N LYS A 207 16.97 -4.51 7.73
CA LYS A 207 16.25 -4.77 6.48
C LYS A 207 14.83 -5.22 6.78
N PHE A 208 13.92 -4.90 5.88
CA PHE A 208 12.55 -5.39 5.90
C PHE A 208 12.11 -5.55 4.46
N TYR A 209 11.67 -6.75 4.07
CA TYR A 209 11.22 -7.09 2.74
C TYR A 209 9.83 -7.70 2.81
N VAL A 210 8.94 -7.18 1.98
CA VAL A 210 7.69 -7.82 1.60
C VAL A 210 7.95 -8.62 0.34
N SER A 211 7.93 -9.95 0.46
CA SER A 211 8.20 -10.85 -0.66
C SER A 211 6.93 -11.16 -1.43
N LEU A 212 5.78 -11.22 -0.74
CA LEU A 212 4.51 -11.59 -1.34
C LEU A 212 3.36 -10.82 -0.69
N ILE A 213 2.42 -10.38 -1.53
CA ILE A 213 1.08 -9.97 -1.11
C ILE A 213 0.10 -10.72 -2.03
N GLU A 214 -0.78 -11.53 -1.45
CA GLU A 214 -1.69 -12.39 -2.20
C GLU A 214 -3.09 -12.43 -1.58
N ILE A 215 -4.04 -13.04 -2.30
CA ILE A 215 -5.38 -13.29 -1.76
C ILE A 215 -5.29 -14.41 -0.72
N ASP A 216 -5.79 -14.15 0.48
CA ASP A 216 -5.91 -15.14 1.54
C ASP A 216 -6.92 -16.23 1.10
N ASP A 217 -6.45 -17.46 0.90
CA ASP A 217 -7.26 -18.62 0.51
C ASP A 217 -7.49 -19.61 1.67
N SER A 218 -7.12 -19.24 2.90
CA SER A 218 -7.41 -20.05 4.09
C SER A 218 -8.91 -20.16 4.36
N THR A 219 -9.68 -19.13 4.00
CA THR A 219 -11.14 -19.05 4.20
C THR A 219 -11.92 -19.42 2.93
N ALA A 220 -13.15 -19.92 3.10
CA ALA A 220 -14.02 -20.28 1.97
C ALA A 220 -14.32 -19.07 1.07
N ASP A 221 -14.53 -17.89 1.66
CA ASP A 221 -14.78 -16.66 0.91
C ASP A 221 -13.53 -16.22 0.15
N GLY A 222 -12.35 -16.34 0.76
CA GLY A 222 -11.07 -16.05 0.11
C GLY A 222 -10.80 -16.92 -1.11
N ARG A 223 -11.07 -18.24 -1.03
CA ARG A 223 -10.99 -19.15 -2.17
C ARG A 223 -11.92 -18.74 -3.31
N ARG A 224 -13.15 -18.36 -3.01
CA ARG A 224 -14.11 -17.87 -4.02
C ARG A 224 -13.63 -16.59 -4.69
N VAL A 225 -13.05 -15.66 -3.92
CA VAL A 225 -12.47 -14.42 -4.48
C VAL A 225 -11.30 -14.76 -5.41
N LYS A 226 -10.38 -15.64 -4.99
CA LYS A 226 -9.24 -16.07 -5.79
C LYS A 226 -9.69 -16.74 -7.10
N GLU A 227 -10.69 -17.62 -7.03
CA GLU A 227 -11.27 -18.28 -8.21
C GLU A 227 -11.95 -17.28 -9.15
N ALA A 228 -12.75 -16.34 -8.63
CA ALA A 228 -13.39 -15.31 -9.43
C ALA A 228 -12.36 -14.42 -10.16
N ILE A 229 -11.26 -14.06 -9.48
CA ILE A 229 -10.15 -13.30 -10.08
C ILE A 229 -9.46 -14.12 -11.18
N ALA A 230 -9.22 -15.41 -10.96
CA ALA A 230 -8.63 -16.31 -11.96
C ALA A 230 -9.54 -16.45 -13.18
N GLN A 231 -10.85 -16.65 -12.98
CA GLN A 231 -11.83 -16.74 -14.06
C GLN A 231 -11.91 -15.43 -14.85
N GLN A 232 -11.95 -14.28 -14.18
CA GLN A 232 -11.92 -12.97 -14.85
C GLN A 232 -10.65 -12.79 -15.69
N SER A 233 -9.51 -13.22 -15.17
CA SER A 233 -8.23 -13.13 -15.87
C SER A 233 -8.21 -14.05 -17.09
N SER A 234 -8.71 -15.29 -16.96
CA SER A 234 -8.87 -16.24 -18.07
C SER A 234 -9.72 -15.64 -19.19
N MET A 235 -10.91 -15.13 -18.87
CA MET A 235 -11.80 -14.47 -19.84
C MET A 235 -11.14 -13.27 -20.52
N SER A 236 -10.36 -12.48 -19.77
CA SER A 236 -9.62 -11.35 -20.33
C SER A 236 -8.52 -11.78 -21.28
N ILE A 237 -7.92 -12.96 -21.09
CA ILE A 237 -6.86 -13.52 -21.93
C ILE A 237 -7.46 -14.17 -23.18
N THR A 238 -8.53 -14.96 -23.02
CA THR A 238 -9.17 -15.71 -24.12
C THR A 238 -10.12 -14.83 -24.94
N GLY A 239 -10.56 -13.70 -24.39
CA GLY A 239 -11.50 -12.78 -25.06
C GLY A 239 -12.95 -13.26 -25.04
N HIS A 240 -13.27 -14.31 -24.28
CA HIS A 240 -14.63 -14.79 -24.14
C HIS A 240 -15.40 -14.03 -23.06
N THR A 241 -16.70 -13.84 -23.27
CA THR A 241 -17.57 -13.26 -22.24
C THR A 241 -17.98 -14.33 -21.23
N TRP A 242 -18.41 -13.91 -20.04
CA TRP A 242 -18.93 -14.83 -19.02
C TRP A 242 -20.08 -15.71 -19.54
N GLN A 243 -20.94 -15.16 -20.41
CA GLN A 243 -22.02 -15.92 -21.04
C GLN A 243 -21.48 -17.00 -21.99
N GLN A 244 -20.43 -16.70 -22.76
CA GLN A 244 -19.77 -17.68 -23.64
C GLN A 244 -19.05 -18.76 -22.83
N GLU A 245 -18.38 -18.39 -21.74
CA GLU A 245 -17.73 -19.34 -20.84
C GLU A 245 -18.76 -20.30 -20.23
N GLN A 246 -19.90 -19.78 -19.77
CA GLN A 246 -20.99 -20.61 -19.26
C GLN A 246 -21.58 -21.54 -20.33
N MET A 247 -21.67 -21.08 -21.59
CA MET A 247 -22.07 -21.95 -22.71
C MET A 247 -21.06 -23.06 -22.96
N PHE A 248 -19.75 -22.78 -22.91
CA PHE A 248 -18.70 -23.79 -23.05
C PHE A 248 -18.70 -24.78 -21.90
N ASP A 249 -18.90 -24.32 -20.66
CA ASP A 249 -18.98 -25.19 -19.49
C ASP A 249 -20.19 -26.11 -19.55
N VAL A 250 -21.37 -25.61 -19.93
CA VAL A 250 -22.57 -26.44 -20.16
C VAL A 250 -22.34 -27.45 -21.29
N ALA A 251 -21.69 -27.04 -22.38
CA ALA A 251 -21.35 -27.94 -23.49
C ALA A 251 -20.36 -29.03 -23.05
N ASN A 252 -19.30 -28.69 -22.32
CA ASN A 252 -18.31 -29.63 -21.82
C ASN A 252 -18.93 -30.62 -20.83
N ASN A 253 -19.73 -30.15 -19.87
CA ASN A 253 -20.44 -31.01 -18.92
C ASN A 253 -21.43 -31.96 -19.62
N ALA A 254 -22.08 -31.52 -20.71
CA ALA A 254 -22.94 -32.38 -21.52
C ALA A 254 -22.15 -33.44 -22.30
N ILE A 255 -20.98 -33.09 -22.84
CA ILE A 255 -20.07 -34.02 -23.54
C ILE A 255 -19.50 -35.05 -22.56
N ASP A 256 -19.04 -34.63 -21.38
CA ASP A 256 -18.52 -35.52 -20.34
C ASP A 256 -19.58 -36.48 -19.83
N GLY A 257 -20.82 -36.00 -19.61
CA GLY A 257 -21.97 -36.84 -19.25
C GLY A 257 -22.40 -37.81 -20.35
N MET A 258 -22.07 -37.54 -21.62
CA MET A 258 -22.28 -38.44 -22.75
C MET A 258 -21.15 -39.46 -22.87
N SER A 259 -19.91 -39.08 -22.58
CA SER A 259 -18.73 -39.97 -22.60
C SER A 259 -18.74 -41.00 -21.46
N ASN A 260 -19.24 -40.62 -20.28
CA ASN A 260 -19.32 -41.48 -19.09
C ASN A 260 -20.62 -42.30 -19.00
N GLY A 261 -21.43 -42.31 -20.07
CA GLY A 261 -22.54 -43.27 -20.24
C GLY A 261 -23.72 -43.15 -19.27
N ASN A 262 -23.80 -42.12 -18.42
CA ASN A 262 -24.78 -42.07 -17.32
C ASN A 262 -25.74 -40.85 -17.34
N GLY A 263 -25.98 -40.20 -18.48
CA GLY A 263 -27.03 -39.16 -18.55
C GLY A 263 -26.96 -38.14 -19.69
N GLY A 264 -26.04 -38.28 -20.64
CA GLY A 264 -25.77 -37.26 -21.67
C GLY A 264 -26.87 -36.99 -22.72
N LEU A 265 -27.96 -37.78 -22.79
CA LEU A 265 -28.98 -37.55 -23.81
C LEU A 265 -29.83 -36.30 -23.53
N LEU A 266 -30.19 -36.03 -22.27
CA LEU A 266 -31.01 -34.86 -21.94
C LEU A 266 -30.19 -33.55 -21.96
N GLY A 267 -28.93 -33.60 -21.49
CA GLY A 267 -27.99 -32.48 -21.59
C GLY A 267 -27.56 -32.18 -23.03
N GLY A 268 -27.28 -33.22 -23.82
CA GLY A 268 -26.96 -33.10 -25.25
C GLY A 268 -28.14 -32.58 -26.09
N LEU A 269 -29.38 -33.00 -25.80
CA LEU A 269 -30.57 -32.51 -26.49
C LEU A 269 -30.93 -31.06 -26.15
N MET A 270 -30.65 -30.59 -24.92
CA MET A 270 -30.79 -29.18 -24.58
C MET A 270 -29.68 -28.31 -25.21
N ALA A 271 -28.44 -28.80 -25.27
CA ALA A 271 -27.34 -28.10 -25.93
C ALA A 271 -27.54 -27.99 -27.44
N ILE A 272 -28.05 -29.05 -28.10
CA ILE A 272 -28.41 -29.02 -29.52
C ILE A 272 -29.61 -28.10 -29.78
N ASN A 273 -30.60 -28.04 -28.89
CA ASN A 273 -31.73 -27.10 -29.03
C ASN A 273 -31.35 -25.63 -28.81
N MET A 274 -30.37 -25.34 -27.94
CA MET A 274 -29.87 -23.97 -27.71
C MET A 274 -28.86 -23.51 -28.76
N MET A 275 -28.05 -24.42 -29.33
CA MET A 275 -27.05 -24.10 -30.36
C MET A 275 -27.59 -24.22 -31.79
N GLY A 276 -28.66 -24.98 -31.99
CA GLY A 276 -29.27 -25.31 -33.28
C GLY A 276 -30.54 -24.54 -33.62
N GLY A 277 -30.59 -23.24 -33.35
CA GLY A 277 -31.69 -22.33 -33.75
C GLY A 277 -31.86 -22.15 -35.27
N MET A 278 -31.63 -23.18 -36.08
CA MET A 278 -31.77 -23.13 -37.54
C MET A 278 -32.02 -24.51 -38.18
N GLY A 279 -32.96 -25.30 -37.65
CA GLY A 279 -33.39 -26.51 -38.38
C GLY A 279 -34.40 -27.39 -37.65
N GLY A 280 -35.70 -27.19 -37.91
CA GLY A 280 -36.72 -28.23 -37.69
C GLY A 280 -37.97 -27.80 -36.95
N GLY A 281 -38.91 -27.19 -37.68
CA GLY A 281 -40.36 -27.35 -37.57
C GLY A 281 -41.05 -27.42 -36.20
N ASN A 282 -41.77 -26.33 -35.88
CA ASN A 282 -43.05 -26.31 -35.15
C ASN A 282 -43.19 -27.16 -33.88
N ALA A 283 -42.71 -26.68 -32.73
CA ALA A 283 -43.34 -26.91 -31.42
C ALA A 283 -42.68 -26.10 -30.28
N ALA A 284 -42.84 -24.76 -30.24
CA ALA A 284 -42.55 -23.97 -29.02
C ALA A 284 -43.09 -22.53 -29.08
N ALA A 285 -44.35 -22.36 -29.49
CA ALA A 285 -45.07 -21.10 -29.31
C ALA A 285 -45.96 -21.22 -28.06
N GLY A 286 -45.34 -21.11 -26.89
CA GLY A 286 -46.05 -21.11 -25.61
C GLY A 286 -45.20 -21.65 -24.48
N MET A 287 -45.10 -20.87 -23.41
CA MET A 287 -44.52 -21.22 -22.11
C MET A 287 -42.98 -21.21 -22.04
N MET A 288 -42.41 -20.05 -21.72
CA MET A 288 -41.73 -19.83 -20.44
C MET A 288 -40.98 -18.50 -20.48
N GLN A 289 -41.56 -17.47 -19.86
CA GLN A 289 -40.77 -16.41 -19.23
C GLN A 289 -40.23 -16.97 -17.92
N PRO A 290 -38.90 -16.96 -17.68
CA PRO A 290 -38.38 -17.02 -16.33
C PRO A 290 -38.44 -15.60 -15.74
N GLN A 291 -39.47 -15.37 -14.94
CA GLN A 291 -39.55 -14.26 -14.01
C GLN A 291 -38.46 -14.45 -12.95
N TYR A 292 -37.33 -13.76 -13.09
CA TYR A 292 -36.31 -13.70 -12.04
C TYR A 292 -36.81 -12.81 -10.90
N ASN A 293 -37.30 -13.45 -9.84
CA ASN A 293 -37.63 -12.84 -8.57
C ASN A 293 -36.34 -12.75 -7.74
N GLN A 294 -35.75 -11.56 -7.63
CA GLN A 294 -34.62 -11.29 -6.75
C GLN A 294 -35.16 -10.88 -5.37
N PRO A 295 -34.72 -11.50 -4.25
CA PRO A 295 -35.16 -11.08 -2.93
C PRO A 295 -34.44 -9.80 -2.52
N THR A 296 -35.13 -8.67 -2.65
CA THR A 296 -34.76 -7.40 -1.99
C THR A 296 -35.18 -7.44 -0.52
N PHE A 297 -34.18 -7.36 0.37
CA PHE A 297 -34.37 -7.07 1.80
C PHE A 297 -34.89 -5.63 1.97
N GLY A 298 -35.86 -5.47 2.86
CA GLY A 298 -36.83 -4.38 2.86
C GLY A 298 -36.36 -3.01 3.37
N GLY A 299 -37.20 -2.02 3.08
CA GLY A 299 -37.14 -0.65 3.59
C GLY A 299 -38.39 0.12 3.14
N ASN A 300 -39.38 0.20 4.03
CA ASN A 300 -40.67 0.90 3.89
C ASN A 300 -40.55 2.34 3.36
N GLY A 301 -41.46 2.73 2.47
CA GLY A 301 -41.71 4.14 2.15
C GLY A 301 -42.67 4.34 0.98
N GLN A 302 -43.91 4.65 1.30
CA GLN A 302 -45.05 4.85 0.39
C GLN A 302 -44.82 5.99 -0.64
N MET A 303 -45.33 5.79 -1.87
CA MET A 303 -45.67 6.87 -2.78
C MET A 303 -46.84 7.70 -2.24
N PRO A 304 -46.91 8.98 -2.64
CA PRO A 304 -48.17 9.48 -3.20
C PRO A 304 -47.99 10.14 -4.59
N PRO A 305 -49.08 10.25 -5.37
CA PRO A 305 -49.02 10.65 -6.78
C PRO A 305 -49.01 12.18 -6.99
N GLN A 306 -48.60 12.57 -8.20
CA GLN A 306 -48.59 13.93 -8.76
C GLN A 306 -49.90 14.73 -8.57
N PRO A 307 -49.80 16.07 -8.65
CA PRO A 307 -50.48 16.75 -9.75
C PRO A 307 -49.63 17.84 -10.44
N GLY A 308 -49.95 18.11 -11.71
CA GLY A 308 -49.15 18.96 -12.60
C GLY A 308 -49.47 20.46 -12.63
N ALA A 309 -48.90 21.07 -13.68
CA ALA A 309 -49.08 22.42 -14.23
C ALA A 309 -48.32 23.60 -13.56
N GLY A 310 -47.41 24.20 -14.34
CA GLY A 310 -46.77 25.48 -14.07
C GLY A 310 -45.81 25.87 -15.19
N VAL A 311 -46.27 26.73 -16.10
CA VAL A 311 -45.63 27.18 -17.34
C VAL A 311 -44.49 28.16 -17.05
N GLY A 312 -43.35 27.98 -17.72
CA GLY A 312 -42.26 28.95 -17.81
C GLY A 312 -41.21 28.42 -18.78
N GLY A 313 -41.17 29.00 -20.00
CA GLY A 313 -40.36 28.49 -21.11
C GLY A 313 -38.87 28.56 -20.85
N ASP A 314 -38.13 27.60 -21.40
CA ASP A 314 -36.84 27.85 -22.04
C ASP A 314 -36.38 26.62 -22.83
N ALA A 315 -35.59 26.87 -23.87
CA ALA A 315 -35.19 25.95 -24.92
C ALA A 315 -34.92 24.51 -24.46
N GLN A 316 -35.56 23.54 -25.12
CA GLN A 316 -35.28 22.11 -24.98
C GLN A 316 -33.83 21.82 -25.37
N GLN A 317 -32.89 21.96 -24.43
CA GLN A 317 -31.55 21.42 -24.57
C GLN A 317 -31.68 19.89 -24.59
N GLN A 318 -31.47 19.30 -25.76
CA GLN A 318 -31.42 17.85 -25.93
C GLN A 318 -30.41 17.28 -24.93
N VAL A 319 -30.89 16.43 -24.02
CA VAL A 319 -30.05 15.73 -23.06
C VAL A 319 -29.15 14.77 -23.83
N ARG A 320 -27.86 15.08 -23.90
CA ARG A 320 -26.85 14.26 -24.59
C ARG A 320 -26.00 13.50 -23.58
N MET A 321 -25.46 12.35 -24.00
CA MET A 321 -24.50 11.60 -23.20
C MET A 321 -23.10 12.19 -23.41
N VAL A 322 -22.44 12.54 -22.32
CA VAL A 322 -21.08 13.09 -22.30
C VAL A 322 -20.17 12.20 -21.45
N TYR A 323 -18.88 12.20 -21.74
CA TYR A 323 -17.87 11.50 -20.93
C TYR A 323 -17.33 12.46 -19.88
N CYS A 324 -17.29 12.03 -18.62
CA CYS A 324 -16.69 12.81 -17.54
C CYS A 324 -15.18 13.00 -17.74
N SER A 325 -14.71 14.23 -17.58
CA SER A 325 -13.31 14.60 -17.74
C SER A 325 -12.39 13.95 -16.69
N ASN A 326 -12.91 13.64 -15.51
CA ASN A 326 -12.16 13.01 -14.42
C ASN A 326 -12.20 11.47 -14.47
N CYS A 327 -13.39 10.85 -14.55
CA CYS A 327 -13.52 9.38 -14.45
C CYS A 327 -13.81 8.66 -15.78
N SER A 328 -13.95 9.38 -16.89
CA SER A 328 -14.23 8.83 -18.23
C SER A 328 -15.51 8.00 -18.36
N LYS A 329 -16.41 8.01 -17.37
CA LYS A 329 -17.73 7.36 -17.47
C LYS A 329 -18.74 8.27 -18.16
N LYS A 330 -19.68 7.67 -18.90
CA LYS A 330 -20.77 8.40 -19.57
C LYS A 330 -21.84 8.83 -18.57
N PHE A 331 -22.32 10.07 -18.69
CA PHE A 331 -23.46 10.56 -17.93
C PHE A 331 -24.27 11.58 -18.74
N PRO A 332 -25.56 11.81 -18.40
CA PRO A 332 -26.41 12.74 -19.14
C PRO A 332 -26.09 14.20 -18.81
N SER A 333 -26.07 15.05 -19.84
CA SER A 333 -25.64 16.46 -19.76
C SER A 333 -26.55 17.39 -18.97
N ASN A 334 -27.68 16.90 -18.45
CA ASN A 334 -28.57 17.64 -17.56
C ASN A 334 -28.15 17.54 -16.08
N MET A 335 -27.14 16.73 -15.76
CA MET A 335 -26.59 16.62 -14.41
C MET A 335 -25.52 17.68 -14.16
N LYS A 336 -25.58 18.33 -12.99
CA LYS A 336 -24.56 19.31 -12.56
C LYS A 336 -23.24 18.66 -12.10
N PHE A 337 -23.29 17.41 -11.67
CA PHE A 337 -22.15 16.64 -11.18
C PHE A 337 -22.17 15.24 -11.78
N CYS A 338 -20.99 14.67 -12.04
CA CYS A 338 -20.87 13.30 -12.51
C CYS A 338 -21.39 12.33 -11.43
N PRO A 339 -22.36 11.46 -11.73
CA PRO A 339 -22.94 10.53 -10.75
C PRO A 339 -21.98 9.42 -10.29
N HIS A 340 -20.83 9.27 -10.96
CA HIS A 340 -19.86 8.22 -10.65
C HIS A 340 -18.68 8.68 -9.80
N CYS A 341 -18.32 9.97 -9.87
CA CYS A 341 -17.13 10.48 -9.17
C CYS A 341 -17.34 11.84 -8.48
N GLY A 342 -18.52 12.45 -8.62
CA GLY A 342 -18.85 13.73 -7.99
C GLY A 342 -18.23 14.96 -8.65
N ASP A 343 -17.46 14.79 -9.74
CA ASP A 343 -16.80 15.90 -10.43
C ASP A 343 -17.83 16.88 -11.04
N PRO A 344 -17.67 18.21 -10.88
CA PRO A 344 -18.56 19.19 -11.48
C PRO A 344 -18.52 19.11 -13.02
N TYR A 345 -19.69 19.09 -13.65
CA TYR A 345 -19.78 19.10 -15.10
C TYR A 345 -19.45 20.49 -15.66
N ASN A 346 -18.35 20.61 -16.42
CA ASN A 346 -17.90 21.85 -17.06
C ASN A 346 -18.05 21.76 -18.59
N PRO A 347 -19.27 22.00 -19.12
CA PRO A 347 -19.56 21.83 -20.54
C PRO A 347 -18.80 22.84 -21.41
N CYS A 348 -18.19 22.36 -22.48
CA CYS A 348 -17.73 23.24 -23.54
C CYS A 348 -18.92 23.99 -24.18
N PRO A 349 -18.87 25.32 -24.34
CA PRO A 349 -19.97 26.10 -24.92
C PRO A 349 -20.26 25.75 -26.38
N ASN A 350 -19.31 25.14 -27.10
CA ASN A 350 -19.48 24.74 -28.49
C ASN A 350 -19.97 23.29 -28.64
N CYS A 351 -19.26 22.31 -28.07
CA CYS A 351 -19.56 20.88 -28.27
C CYS A 351 -20.14 20.17 -27.05
N GLY A 352 -20.19 20.84 -25.89
CA GLY A 352 -20.66 20.30 -24.60
C GLY A 352 -19.92 19.08 -24.06
N THR A 353 -18.74 18.77 -24.57
CA THR A 353 -17.86 17.82 -23.89
C THR A 353 -17.52 18.38 -22.51
N ASP A 354 -17.48 17.53 -21.49
CA ASP A 354 -17.00 17.88 -20.16
C ASP A 354 -15.48 18.14 -20.19
N ASN A 355 -14.99 19.12 -19.44
CA ASN A 355 -13.57 19.44 -19.40
C ASN A 355 -13.11 19.64 -17.95
N ASP A 356 -11.82 19.45 -17.72
CA ASP A 356 -11.22 19.81 -16.43
C ASP A 356 -11.45 21.31 -16.14
N ILE A 357 -11.67 21.67 -14.88
CA ILE A 357 -11.91 23.07 -14.46
C ILE A 357 -10.74 24.02 -14.83
N ASN A 358 -9.53 23.47 -14.98
CA ASN A 358 -8.33 24.20 -15.39
C ASN A 358 -8.01 24.04 -16.89
N ALA A 359 -8.88 23.38 -17.67
CA ALA A 359 -8.67 23.21 -19.09
C ALA A 359 -8.70 24.56 -19.82
N LYS A 360 -7.61 24.90 -20.51
CA LYS A 360 -7.52 26.12 -21.33
C LYS A 360 -8.25 25.97 -22.66
N ARG A 361 -8.39 24.75 -23.17
CA ARG A 361 -9.03 24.40 -24.43
C ARG A 361 -9.88 23.16 -24.26
N CYS A 362 -10.94 23.07 -25.05
CA CYS A 362 -11.81 21.90 -25.04
C CYS A 362 -11.06 20.67 -25.57
N ILE A 363 -11.14 19.57 -24.83
CA ILE A 363 -10.50 18.30 -25.20
C ILE A 363 -11.06 17.69 -26.49
N SER A 364 -12.32 17.98 -26.82
CA SER A 364 -12.96 17.44 -28.02
C SER A 364 -12.89 18.37 -29.22
N CYS A 365 -13.24 19.66 -29.07
CA CYS A 365 -13.32 20.59 -30.21
C CYS A 365 -12.21 21.65 -30.27
N GLY A 366 -11.31 21.70 -29.28
CA GLY A 366 -10.13 22.57 -29.30
C GLY A 366 -10.38 24.07 -29.06
N ILE A 367 -11.65 24.51 -28.91
CA ILE A 367 -12.00 25.90 -28.61
C ILE A 367 -11.48 26.31 -27.24
N PRO A 368 -10.95 27.55 -27.08
CA PRO A 368 -10.50 28.06 -25.80
C PRO A 368 -11.66 28.16 -24.80
N LEU A 369 -11.46 27.61 -23.60
CA LEU A 369 -12.44 27.60 -22.49
C LEU A 369 -12.17 28.69 -21.46
N GLN A 370 -10.94 29.22 -21.42
CA GLN A 370 -10.57 30.37 -20.61
C GLN A 370 -10.00 31.48 -21.51
N PRO A 371 -10.34 32.75 -21.27
CA PRO A 371 -9.65 33.86 -21.91
C PRO A 371 -8.19 33.87 -21.43
N GLU A 372 -7.24 33.80 -22.37
CA GLU A 372 -5.81 33.84 -22.02
C GLU A 372 -5.49 35.16 -21.32
N THR A 373 -5.17 35.08 -20.03
CA THR A 373 -4.64 36.21 -19.27
C THR A 373 -3.20 36.43 -19.71
N GLN A 374 -2.98 37.44 -20.56
CA GLN A 374 -1.64 37.90 -20.92
C GLN A 374 -0.87 38.25 -19.64
N LYS A 375 0.42 37.89 -19.55
CA LYS A 375 1.28 38.24 -18.42
C LYS A 375 2.23 39.38 -18.80
N CYS A 376 2.54 40.24 -17.84
CA CYS A 376 3.47 41.34 -18.05
C CYS A 376 4.89 40.80 -18.31
N PRO A 377 5.55 41.19 -19.41
CA PRO A 377 6.90 40.72 -19.72
C PRO A 377 7.98 41.27 -18.75
N HIS A 378 7.64 42.26 -17.92
CA HIS A 378 8.59 42.89 -17.00
C HIS A 378 8.49 42.39 -15.57
N CYS A 379 7.29 42.03 -15.09
CA CYS A 379 7.08 41.62 -13.70
C CYS A 379 6.22 40.36 -13.54
N ASN A 380 5.79 39.74 -14.66
CA ASN A 380 4.98 38.53 -14.72
C ASN A 380 3.57 38.63 -14.10
N ALA A 381 3.13 39.82 -13.69
CA ALA A 381 1.77 40.07 -13.21
C ALA A 381 0.73 39.91 -14.33
N PRO A 382 -0.50 39.44 -14.02
CA PRO A 382 -1.57 39.32 -15.01
C PRO A 382 -1.97 40.69 -15.57
N LEU A 383 -2.18 40.76 -16.87
CA LEU A 383 -2.60 41.94 -17.61
C LEU A 383 -4.08 41.87 -17.94
N ALA A 384 -4.76 42.99 -17.77
CA ALA A 384 -6.12 43.15 -18.28
C ALA A 384 -6.08 43.12 -19.83
N PRO A 385 -7.08 42.51 -20.49
CA PRO A 385 -7.17 42.48 -21.95
C PRO A 385 -7.06 43.90 -22.55
N GLY A 386 -6.11 44.11 -23.47
CA GLY A 386 -5.90 45.41 -24.13
C GLY A 386 -5.15 46.48 -23.31
N SER A 387 -4.61 46.14 -22.13
CA SER A 387 -3.88 47.10 -21.30
C SER A 387 -2.56 47.56 -21.95
N SER A 388 -2.39 48.88 -22.10
CA SER A 388 -1.14 49.49 -22.61
C SER A 388 -0.05 49.62 -21.54
N PHE A 389 -0.41 49.45 -20.26
CA PHE A 389 0.48 49.53 -19.11
C PHE A 389 0.13 48.46 -18.08
N CYS A 390 1.13 47.93 -17.40
CA CYS A 390 0.92 46.95 -16.32
C CYS A 390 0.46 47.65 -15.05
N GLY A 391 -0.72 47.29 -14.53
CA GLY A 391 -1.25 47.84 -13.28
C GLY A 391 -0.42 47.52 -12.03
N SER A 392 0.49 46.54 -12.08
CA SER A 392 1.34 46.17 -10.94
C SER A 392 2.72 46.84 -10.95
N CYS A 393 3.35 47.03 -12.11
CA CYS A 393 4.70 47.61 -12.18
C CYS A 393 4.78 48.95 -12.92
N GLY A 394 3.66 49.44 -13.47
CA GLY A 394 3.57 50.71 -14.18
C GLY A 394 4.28 50.77 -15.54
N LYS A 395 5.02 49.72 -15.92
CA LYS A 395 5.77 49.70 -17.19
C LYS A 395 4.82 49.49 -18.38
N PRO A 396 5.08 50.14 -19.52
CA PRO A 396 4.28 49.96 -20.73
C PRO A 396 4.37 48.51 -21.19
N VAL A 397 3.23 47.92 -21.47
CA VAL A 397 3.14 46.64 -22.14
C VAL A 397 3.12 46.99 -23.62
N MET A 398 4.30 47.01 -24.25
CA MET A 398 4.33 47.22 -25.70
C MET A 398 3.60 46.07 -26.37
N SER A 399 2.42 46.34 -26.92
CA SER A 399 1.88 45.56 -28.03
C SER A 399 2.80 45.82 -29.21
N SER A 400 3.94 45.13 -29.24
CA SER A 400 4.80 45.13 -30.42
C SER A 400 4.03 44.40 -31.50
N ASP A 401 3.29 45.16 -32.30
CA ASP A 401 2.81 44.69 -33.58
C ASP A 401 4.07 44.33 -34.37
N VAL A 402 4.34 43.04 -34.51
CA VAL A 402 5.56 42.52 -35.15
C VAL A 402 5.25 42.15 -36.58
N CYS A 403 6.23 42.34 -37.47
CA CYS A 403 6.07 41.93 -38.85
C CYS A 403 5.85 40.42 -38.94
N SER A 404 4.70 39.99 -39.49
CA SER A 404 4.32 38.59 -39.69
C SER A 404 5.32 37.78 -40.53
N ARG A 405 6.21 38.43 -41.29
CA ARG A 405 7.23 37.76 -42.11
C ARG A 405 8.61 37.67 -41.44
N CYS A 406 9.05 38.70 -40.72
CA CYS A 406 10.44 38.77 -40.22
C CYS A 406 10.58 39.06 -38.73
N GLY A 407 9.46 39.19 -38.01
CA GLY A 407 9.42 39.39 -36.56
C GLY A 407 9.91 40.76 -36.06
N SER A 408 10.32 41.68 -36.96
CA SER A 408 10.77 43.01 -36.54
C SER A 408 9.59 43.84 -35.99
N PRO A 409 9.78 44.61 -34.90
CA PRO A 409 8.74 45.49 -34.38
C PRO A 409 8.32 46.52 -35.44
N LEU A 410 7.02 46.72 -35.61
CA LEU A 410 6.45 47.71 -36.51
C LEU A 410 6.16 48.99 -35.71
N PRO A 411 6.65 50.16 -36.15
CA PRO A 411 6.24 51.43 -35.58
C PRO A 411 4.72 51.64 -35.76
N PRO A 412 4.03 52.30 -34.81
CA PRO A 412 2.65 52.70 -35.02
C PRO A 412 2.55 53.56 -36.30
N SER A 413 1.52 53.35 -37.12
CA SER A 413 1.23 53.98 -38.44
C SER A 413 1.94 53.47 -39.71
N VAL A 414 2.86 52.51 -39.67
CA VAL A 414 3.45 51.96 -40.91
C VAL A 414 2.49 51.00 -41.64
N LYS A 415 2.32 51.18 -42.96
CA LYS A 415 1.58 50.25 -43.84
C LYS A 415 2.42 49.06 -44.31
N PHE A 416 3.75 49.21 -44.32
CA PHE A 416 4.71 48.19 -44.74
C PHE A 416 5.85 48.12 -43.73
N CYS A 417 6.40 46.92 -43.53
CA CYS A 417 7.54 46.67 -42.66
C CYS A 417 8.79 47.39 -43.21
N PRO A 418 9.43 48.28 -42.44
CA PRO A 418 10.63 48.99 -42.89
C PRO A 418 11.86 48.07 -43.08
N LYS A 419 11.84 46.85 -42.52
CA LYS A 419 12.95 45.88 -42.63
C LYS A 419 12.82 44.94 -43.84
N CYS A 420 11.62 44.45 -44.15
CA CYS A 420 11.43 43.42 -45.19
C CYS A 420 10.34 43.75 -46.22
N GLY A 421 9.71 44.92 -46.12
CA GLY A 421 8.68 45.39 -47.06
C GLY A 421 7.32 44.68 -46.95
N ASN A 422 7.14 43.72 -46.03
CA ASN A 422 5.86 43.01 -45.91
C ASN A 422 4.73 43.96 -45.47
N ARG A 423 3.56 43.85 -46.10
CA ARG A 423 2.41 44.69 -45.75
C ARG A 423 1.93 44.32 -44.34
N ARG A 424 1.61 45.34 -43.54
CA ARG A 424 0.97 45.16 -42.24
C ARG A 424 -0.44 44.61 -42.48
N SER A 425 -0.68 43.39 -42.01
CA SER A 425 -1.95 42.66 -42.11
C SER A 425 -3.03 43.29 -41.24
#